data_AF-A0AAW7VKR8-F1
#
_entry.id   AF-A0AAW7VKR8-F1
#
_cell.length_a   1.000
_cell.length_b   1.000
_cell.length_c   1.000
_cell.angle_alpha   90.00
_cell.angle_beta   90.00
_cell.angle_gamma   90.00
#
_symmetry.space_group_name_H-M   'P 1'
#
loop_
_entity.id
_entity.type
_entity.pdbx_description
1 polymer ?
#
loop_
_entity_poly.entity_id
_entity_poly.type
_entity_poly.pdbx_seq_one_letter_code
_entity_poly.pdbx_strand_id
1 'polypeptide(L)'
;RLNNGGVLEVQDGGEAKHVEQQSGGALIASTTSGTLIEGTNSYGDAFYIRNSEAKNVVLENAGSLTVVTGSRAVDTIINANGKMD
;
A
#
# COMPACT_ATOMS: atom_id res chain seq x y z
N ARG A 1 -5.64 10.89 3.85
CA ARG A 1 -6.67 9.98 4.41
C ARG A 1 -7.47 9.35 3.28
N LEU A 2 -7.62 8.03 3.27
CA LEU A 2 -8.35 7.25 2.27
C LEU A 2 -9.63 6.74 2.91
N ASN A 3 -10.74 7.38 2.61
CA ASN A 3 -12.05 6.95 3.12
C ASN A 3 -12.61 5.81 2.25
N ASN A 4 -13.72 5.21 2.69
CA ASN A 4 -14.42 4.19 1.92
C ASN A 4 -14.71 4.65 0.47
N GLY A 5 -14.27 3.86 -0.51
CA GLY A 5 -14.38 4.18 -1.93
C GLY A 5 -13.31 5.14 -2.47
N GLY A 6 -12.49 5.74 -1.60
CA GLY A 6 -11.33 6.54 -1.98
C GLY A 6 -10.18 5.67 -2.48
N VAL A 7 -9.44 6.18 -3.46
CA VAL A 7 -8.27 5.52 -4.05
C VAL A 7 -7.07 6.46 -3.94
N LEU A 8 -5.93 5.92 -3.50
CA LEU A 8 -4.63 6.55 -3.68
C LEU A 8 -3.79 5.64 -4.56
N GLU A 9 -3.39 6.19 -5.71
CA GLU A 9 -2.43 5.57 -6.60
C GLU A 9 -1.10 6.32 -6.48
N VAL A 10 -0.04 5.60 -6.15
CA VAL A 10 1.32 6.13 -6.10
C VAL A 10 2.11 5.47 -7.22
N GLN A 11 2.51 6.29 -8.19
CA GLN A 11 3.31 5.86 -9.34
C GLN A 11 4.73 5.47 -8.89
N ASP A 12 5.43 4.71 -9.74
CA ASP A 12 6.83 4.33 -9.51
C ASP A 12 7.71 5.54 -9.19
N GLY A 13 8.48 5.45 -8.10
CA GLY A 13 9.33 6.55 -7.63
C GLY A 13 8.58 7.69 -6.92
N GLY A 14 7.26 7.57 -6.77
CA GLY A 14 6.42 8.55 -6.09
C GLY A 14 6.53 8.51 -4.57
N GLU A 15 6.11 9.61 -3.93
CA GLU A 15 6.12 9.77 -2.48
C GLU A 15 4.73 10.11 -1.93
N ALA A 16 4.31 9.40 -0.89
CA ALA A 16 3.11 9.70 -0.12
C ALA A 16 3.35 9.45 1.38
N LYS A 17 3.45 10.53 2.17
CA LYS A 17 3.67 10.46 3.62
C LYS A 17 2.39 10.76 4.41
N HIS A 18 2.34 10.27 5.63
CA HIS A 18 1.18 10.43 6.53
C HIS A 18 -0.12 9.92 5.89
N VAL A 19 -0.02 8.82 5.14
CA VAL A 19 -1.19 8.15 4.60
C VAL A 19 -1.99 7.59 5.76
N GLU A 20 -3.31 7.72 5.71
CA GLU A 20 -4.19 7.19 6.73
C GLU A 20 -5.30 6.44 6.00
N GLN A 21 -5.14 5.13 5.89
CA GLN A 21 -6.11 4.27 5.23
C GLN A 21 -7.23 3.94 6.21
N GLN A 22 -8.47 4.20 5.81
CA GLN A 22 -9.66 3.75 6.54
C GLN A 22 -10.21 2.51 5.86
N SER A 23 -11.04 1.74 6.58
CA SER A 23 -11.72 0.57 6.01
C SER A 23 -12.40 0.89 4.69
N GLY A 24 -11.97 0.19 3.65
CA GLY A 24 -12.44 0.30 2.28
C GLY A 24 -11.82 1.45 1.48
N GLY A 25 -10.78 2.10 1.98
CA GLY A 25 -9.87 2.90 1.17
C GLY A 25 -8.89 1.99 0.43
N ALA A 26 -8.62 2.28 -0.83
CA ALA A 26 -7.74 1.50 -1.69
C ALA A 26 -6.38 2.18 -1.87
N LEU A 27 -5.30 1.40 -1.72
CA LEU A 27 -3.95 1.79 -2.08
C LEU A 27 -3.51 1.01 -3.33
N ILE A 28 -3.07 1.71 -4.37
CA ILE A 28 -2.47 1.14 -5.57
C ILE A 28 -1.02 1.61 -5.63
N ALA A 29 -0.07 0.68 -5.56
CA ALA A 29 1.36 1.00 -5.51
C ALA A 29 2.24 -0.16 -5.99
N SER A 30 3.54 0.08 -6.04
CA SER A 30 4.57 -0.93 -6.33
C SER A 30 5.72 -0.83 -5.33
N THR A 31 6.52 -1.90 -5.23
CA THR A 31 7.81 -1.90 -4.51
C THR A 31 8.99 -1.40 -5.37
N THR A 32 8.72 -0.72 -6.49
CA THR A 32 9.74 -0.14 -7.37
C THR A 32 10.69 0.76 -6.56
N SER A 33 11.98 0.70 -6.88
CA SER A 33 12.99 1.53 -6.22
C SER A 33 12.62 3.01 -6.32
N GLY A 34 12.70 3.72 -5.20
CA GLY A 34 12.34 5.14 -5.09
C GLY A 34 10.91 5.39 -4.63
N THR A 35 10.01 4.40 -4.69
CA THR A 35 8.67 4.53 -4.10
C THR A 35 8.79 4.65 -2.58
N LEU A 36 8.17 5.69 -2.01
CA LEU A 36 8.14 5.97 -0.57
C LEU A 36 6.71 6.23 -0.11
N ILE A 37 6.12 5.29 0.60
CA ILE A 37 4.80 5.42 1.22
C ILE A 37 4.92 5.10 2.69
N GLU A 38 4.44 5.99 3.56
CA GLU A 38 4.45 5.78 5.01
C GLU A 38 3.12 6.26 5.61
N GLY A 39 2.55 5.46 6.50
CA GLY A 39 1.24 5.77 7.05
C GLY A 39 0.70 4.74 8.04
N THR A 40 -0.60 4.85 8.30
CA THR A 40 -1.38 3.93 9.13
C THR A 40 -2.38 3.18 8.25
N ASN A 41 -2.45 1.86 8.40
CA ASN A 41 -3.34 0.99 7.63
C ASN A 41 -4.75 0.95 8.25
N SER A 42 -5.69 0.27 7.60
CA SER A 42 -7.10 0.22 8.05
C SER A 42 -7.33 -0.54 9.36
N TYR A 43 -6.33 -1.25 9.89
CA TYR A 43 -6.35 -1.87 11.22
C TYR A 43 -5.75 -0.97 12.31
N GLY A 44 -5.21 0.19 11.95
CA GLY A 44 -4.60 1.13 12.90
C GLY A 44 -3.10 0.95 13.11
N ASP A 45 -2.47 0.00 12.41
CA ASP A 45 -1.03 -0.24 12.50
C ASP A 45 -0.25 0.59 11.49
N ALA A 46 1.01 0.90 11.83
CA ALA A 46 1.91 1.55 10.88
C ALA A 46 2.26 0.60 9.71
N PHE A 47 2.27 1.14 8.49
CA PHE A 47 2.70 0.46 7.28
C PHE A 47 3.69 1.31 6.50
N TYR A 48 4.47 0.67 5.63
CA TYR A 48 5.31 1.37 4.68
C TYR A 48 5.50 0.62 3.35
N ILE A 49 5.88 1.38 2.33
CA ILE A 49 6.57 0.92 1.13
C ILE A 49 7.81 1.79 0.96
N ARG A 50 9.00 1.24 1.14
CA ARG A 50 10.28 1.96 0.97
C ARG A 50 11.42 0.98 0.79
N ASN A 51 12.51 1.42 0.16
CA ASN A 51 13.71 0.59 -0.03
C ASN A 51 13.39 -0.80 -0.64
N SER A 52 12.45 -0.85 -1.58
CA SER A 52 11.98 -2.09 -2.21
C SER A 52 11.43 -3.13 -1.22
N GLU A 53 10.80 -2.67 -0.14
CA GLU A 53 10.06 -3.48 0.80
C GLU A 53 8.71 -2.84 1.12
N ALA A 54 7.65 -3.61 0.99
CA ALA A 54 6.32 -3.28 1.51
C ALA A 54 6.10 -4.04 2.83
N LYS A 55 5.66 -3.35 3.89
CA LYS A 55 5.37 -3.97 5.18
C LYS A 55 4.05 -3.50 5.75
N ASN A 56 3.26 -4.43 6.30
CA ASN A 56 1.95 -4.17 6.93
C ASN A 56 0.94 -3.47 6.01
N VAL A 57 1.12 -3.59 4.68
CA VAL A 57 0.20 -3.02 3.70
C VAL A 57 -1.14 -3.76 3.78
N VAL A 58 -2.25 -3.03 3.69
CA VAL A 58 -3.59 -3.62 3.58
C VAL A 58 -4.13 -3.34 2.18
N LEU A 59 -4.41 -4.41 1.45
CA LEU A 59 -4.99 -4.38 0.11
C LEU A 59 -6.45 -4.77 0.22
N GLU A 60 -7.33 -3.81 -0.02
CA GLU A 60 -8.78 -3.98 0.07
C GLU A 60 -9.48 -3.15 -1.00
N ASN A 61 -10.70 -3.55 -1.38
CA ASN A 61 -11.43 -2.95 -2.49
C ASN A 61 -10.59 -2.96 -3.78
N ALA A 62 -10.34 -1.80 -4.39
CA ALA A 62 -9.53 -1.72 -5.60
C ALA A 62 -8.01 -1.67 -5.32
N GLY A 63 -7.58 -1.92 -4.08
CA GLY A 63 -6.18 -1.84 -3.68
C GLY A 63 -5.33 -2.93 -4.35
N SER A 64 -4.17 -2.54 -4.87
CA SER A 64 -3.23 -3.45 -5.51
C SER A 64 -1.79 -3.13 -5.13
N LEU A 65 -0.97 -4.16 -4.96
CA LEU A 65 0.48 -4.02 -4.78
C LEU A 65 1.21 -4.88 -5.80
N THR A 66 2.00 -4.24 -6.65
CA THR A 66 2.97 -4.94 -7.52
C THR A 66 4.30 -5.12 -6.78
N VAL A 67 4.72 -6.36 -6.56
CA VAL A 67 5.98 -6.72 -5.92
C VAL A 67 7.02 -7.03 -6.99
N VAL A 68 7.85 -6.05 -7.34
CA VAL A 68 8.83 -6.20 -8.44
C VAL A 68 9.96 -7.16 -8.09
N THR A 69 10.60 -7.76 -9.10
CA THR A 69 11.73 -8.70 -8.92
C THR A 69 12.83 -8.13 -8.03
N GLY A 70 13.26 -8.90 -7.02
CA GLY A 70 14.30 -8.51 -6.07
C GLY A 70 13.82 -7.67 -4.89
N SER A 71 12.55 -7.29 -4.87
CA SER A 71 11.88 -6.66 -3.73
C SER A 71 11.14 -7.70 -2.86
N ARG A 72 10.47 -7.26 -1.79
CA ARG A 72 9.61 -8.14 -0.99
C ARG A 72 8.41 -7.42 -0.39
N ALA A 73 7.37 -8.18 -0.10
CA ALA A 73 6.25 -7.77 0.73
C ALA A 73 6.21 -8.64 2.00
N VAL A 74 6.06 -8.02 3.16
CA VAL A 74 6.08 -8.66 4.48
C VAL A 74 4.82 -8.27 5.22
N ASP A 75 4.17 -9.24 5.88
CA ASP A 75 2.97 -9.00 6.70
C ASP A 75 1.85 -8.25 5.96
N THR A 76 1.72 -8.47 4.65
CA THR A 76 0.65 -7.84 3.86
C THR A 76 -0.67 -8.56 4.07
N ILE A 77 -1.73 -7.80 4.32
CA ILE A 77 -3.08 -8.31 4.51
C ILE A 77 -3.86 -8.06 3.22
N ILE A 78 -4.40 -9.13 2.63
CA ILE A 78 -5.25 -9.04 1.43
C ILE A 78 -6.69 -9.35 1.85
N ASN A 79 -7.52 -8.31 1.83
CA ASN A 79 -8.96 -8.36 2.09
C ASN A 79 -9.74 -8.48 0.76
N ALA A 80 -11.08 -8.38 0.84
CA ALA A 80 -11.94 -8.49 -0.32
C ALA A 80 -11.53 -7.54 -1.46
N ASN A 81 -11.40 -8.12 -2.66
CA ASN A 81 -11.00 -7.47 -3.92
C ASN A 81 -9.58 -6.90 -3.99
N GLY A 82 -8.82 -6.93 -2.89
CA GLY A 82 -7.40 -6.58 -2.91
C GLY A 82 -6.57 -7.58 -3.71
N LYS A 83 -5.46 -7.13 -4.29
CA LYS A 83 -4.58 -7.96 -5.13
C LYS A 83 -3.12 -7.69 -4.86
N MET A 84 -2.32 -8.75 -4.86
CA MET A 84 -0.86 -8.66 -4.88
C MET A 84 -0.37 -9.41 -6.11
N ASP A 85 0.41 -8.73 -6.94
CA ASP A 85 0.97 -9.23 -8.20
C ASP A 85 2.50 -9.29 -8.14
#